data_AF-V9LDB2-F1
#
_entry.id   AF-V9LDB2-F1
#
_cell.length_a   1.000
_cell.length_b   1.000
_cell.length_c   1.000
_cell.angle_alpha   90.00
_cell.angle_beta   90.00
_cell.angle_gamma   90.00
#
_symmetry.space_group_name_H-M   'P 1'
#
loop_
_entity.id
_entity.type
_entity.pdbx_description
1 polymer ?
#
loop_
_entity_poly.entity_id
_entity_poly.type
_entity_poly.pdbx_seq_one_letter_code
_entity_poly.pdbx_strand_id
1 'polypeptide(L)'
;MFGSGYRVSAAPLVLTAVLSSYLLYRLLSGRKLGEGRVNLGIHKNLPEVVDTVDIEDMGQNTVFCRCWRSNKFPYCDGSHSQHNAVSGDNVGPLIIIKS
;
A
#
# COMPACT_ATOMS: atom_id res chain seq x y z
N MET A 1 -14.72 28.52 60.61
CA MET A 1 -14.65 28.82 59.16
C MET A 1 -14.35 27.50 58.44
N PHE A 2 -15.38 26.77 58.02
CA PHE A 2 -15.20 25.54 57.26
C PHE A 2 -15.00 25.91 55.79
N GLY A 3 -13.76 25.81 55.30
CA GLY A 3 -13.44 26.01 53.89
C GLY A 3 -14.10 24.92 53.06
N SER A 4 -15.00 25.31 52.15
CA SER A 4 -15.63 24.41 51.18
C SER A 4 -14.56 23.92 50.20
N GLY A 5 -14.00 22.75 50.49
CA GLY A 5 -13.11 22.03 49.59
C GLY A 5 -13.92 21.50 48.42
N TYR A 6 -13.88 22.20 47.29
CA TYR A 6 -14.46 21.76 46.02
C TYR A 6 -13.87 20.37 45.67
N ARG A 7 -14.64 19.30 45.88
CA ARG A 7 -14.28 17.96 45.41
C ARG A 7 -14.47 17.95 43.89
N VAL A 8 -13.43 18.31 43.15
CA VAL A 8 -13.41 18.20 41.69
C VAL A 8 -13.52 16.72 41.35
N SER A 9 -14.66 16.31 40.77
CA SER A 9 -14.82 14.96 40.24
C SER A 9 -13.77 14.75 39.16
N ALA A 10 -12.93 13.71 39.27
CA ALA A 10 -11.88 13.43 38.30
C ALA A 10 -12.41 12.90 36.96
N ALA A 11 -13.69 12.52 36.90
CA ALA A 11 -14.31 11.90 35.73
C ALA A 11 -14.22 12.73 34.42
N PRO A 12 -14.43 14.06 34.41
CA PRO A 12 -14.30 14.87 33.21
C PRO A 12 -12.86 14.89 32.68
N LEU A 13 -11.86 14.95 33.58
CA LEU A 13 -10.44 14.95 33.19
C LEU A 13 -10.03 13.62 32.56
N VAL A 14 -10.48 12.50 33.12
CA VAL A 14 -10.23 11.17 32.57
C VAL A 14 -10.88 11.03 31.20
N LEU A 15 -12.14 11.46 31.05
CA LEU A 15 -12.84 11.39 29.77
C LEU A 15 -12.16 12.23 28.70
N THR A 16 -11.72 13.45 29.04
CA THR A 16 -10.96 14.29 28.10
C THR A 16 -9.64 13.65 27.70
N ALA A 17 -8.89 13.07 28.65
CA ALA A 17 -7.62 12.43 28.35
C ALA A 17 -7.79 11.22 27.43
N VAL A 18 -8.82 10.39 27.65
CA VAL A 18 -9.15 9.23 26.82
C VAL A 18 -9.59 9.65 25.42
N LEU A 19 -10.46 10.66 25.30
CA LEU A 19 -10.90 11.15 24.00
C LEU A 19 -9.76 11.81 23.22
N SER A 20 -8.95 12.66 23.86
CA SER A 20 -7.80 13.30 23.23
C SER A 20 -6.76 12.30 22.77
N SER A 21 -6.43 11.30 23.61
CA SER A 21 -5.50 10.23 23.23
C SER A 21 -6.05 9.33 22.12
N TYR A 22 -7.35 9.02 22.12
CA TYR A 22 -7.99 8.27 21.03
C TYR A 22 -8.01 9.05 19.71
N LEU A 23 -8.35 10.35 19.73
CA LEU A 23 -8.29 11.19 18.54
C LEU A 23 -6.86 11.32 18.02
N LEU A 24 -5.88 11.54 18.91
CA LEU A 24 -4.47 11.61 18.53
C LEU A 24 -4.00 10.28 17.94
N TYR A 25 -4.35 9.14 18.56
CA TYR A 25 -4.07 7.82 18.02
C TYR A 25 -4.68 7.62 16.63
N ARG A 26 -5.91 8.08 16.38
CA ARG A 26 -6.58 7.98 15.07
C ARG A 26 -6.00 8.92 14.01
N LEU A 27 -5.48 10.08 14.43
CA LEU A 27 -4.80 11.02 13.54
C LEU A 27 -3.38 10.55 13.18
N LEU A 28 -2.66 9.97 14.15
CA LEU A 28 -1.31 9.43 13.96
C LEU A 28 -1.32 8.04 13.30
N SER A 29 -2.32 7.22 13.60
CA SER A 29 -2.56 5.93 12.93
C SER A 29 -3.31 6.22 11.63
N GLY A 30 -2.59 6.81 10.66
CA GLY A 30 -3.13 7.10 9.34
C GLY A 30 -3.87 5.89 8.78
N ARG A 31 -5.03 6.13 8.16
CA ARG A 31 -5.78 5.08 7.44
C ARG A 31 -4.84 4.46 6.41
N LYS A 32 -4.42 3.21 6.60
CA LYS A 32 -3.72 2.43 5.57
C LYS A 32 -4.71 2.04 4.48
N LEU A 33 -5.07 3.00 3.64
CA LEU A 33 -5.93 2.75 2.49
C LEU A 33 -5.13 1.90 1.48
N GLY A 34 -5.47 0.61 1.38
CA GLY A 34 -4.83 -0.32 0.43
C GLY A 34 -3.79 -1.27 1.04
N GLU A 35 -3.78 -1.46 2.35
CA GLU A 35 -2.89 -2.44 3.00
C GLU A 35 -3.06 -3.84 2.37
N GLY A 36 -1.98 -4.36 1.78
CA GLY A 36 -1.96 -5.68 1.14
C GLY A 36 -2.32 -5.74 -0.35
N ARG A 37 -2.76 -4.64 -0.99
CA ARG A 37 -3.02 -4.66 -2.45
C ARG A 37 -1.71 -4.61 -3.23
N VAL A 38 -1.46 -5.64 -4.06
CA VAL A 38 -0.31 -5.66 -4.97
C VAL A 38 -0.50 -4.67 -6.12
N ASN A 39 -1.61 -4.80 -6.86
CA ASN A 39 -1.98 -3.88 -7.94
C ASN A 39 -2.63 -2.60 -7.36
N LEU A 40 -2.04 -1.43 -7.60
CA LEU A 40 -2.57 -0.15 -7.09
C LEU A 40 -3.45 0.60 -8.11
N GLY A 41 -3.32 0.35 -9.41
CA GLY A 41 -4.01 1.16 -10.43
C GLY A 41 -4.15 0.58 -11.84
N ILE A 42 -3.59 -0.60 -12.11
CA ILE A 42 -3.65 -1.22 -13.45
C ILE A 42 -5.02 -1.89 -13.62
N HIS A 43 -5.75 -1.52 -14.68
CA HIS A 43 -7.01 -2.14 -15.13
C HIS A 43 -8.02 -2.44 -14.00
N LYS A 44 -8.26 -1.48 -13.11
CA LYS A 44 -9.16 -1.65 -11.94
C LYS A 44 -10.63 -1.86 -12.26
N ASN A 45 -11.02 -1.64 -13.50
CA ASN A 45 -12.35 -1.96 -14.01
C ASN A 45 -12.56 -3.46 -14.26
N LEU A 46 -11.50 -4.26 -14.27
CA LEU A 46 -11.58 -5.71 -14.46
C LEU A 46 -11.62 -6.43 -13.11
N PRO A 47 -12.43 -7.50 -12.97
CA PRO A 47 -12.44 -8.33 -11.76
C PRO A 47 -11.13 -9.09 -11.58
N GLU A 48 -10.50 -9.47 -12.69
CA GLU A 48 -9.19 -10.09 -12.78
C GLU A 48 -8.44 -9.52 -13.98
N VAL A 49 -7.13 -9.34 -13.84
CA VAL A 49 -6.28 -8.81 -14.93
C VAL A 49 -5.39 -9.95 -15.39
N VAL A 50 -5.61 -10.37 -16.63
CA VAL A 50 -4.89 -11.45 -17.31
C VAL A 50 -4.42 -10.92 -18.65
N ASP A 51 -3.13 -11.08 -18.93
CA ASP A 51 -2.53 -10.72 -20.21
C ASP A 51 -2.09 -12.00 -20.93
N THR A 52 -2.54 -12.17 -22.17
CA THR A 52 -2.16 -13.27 -23.05
C THR A 52 -1.23 -12.73 -24.12
N VAL A 53 -0.09 -13.38 -24.30
CA VAL A 53 0.87 -13.06 -25.36
C VAL A 53 1.23 -14.34 -26.08
N ASP A 54 1.08 -14.35 -27.40
CA ASP A 54 1.45 -15.47 -28.24
C ASP A 54 2.97 -15.55 -28.37
N ILE A 55 3.52 -16.76 -28.20
CA ILE A 55 4.97 -17.02 -28.23
C ILE A 55 5.59 -16.65 -29.59
N GLU A 56 4.80 -16.67 -30.65
CA GLU A 56 5.27 -16.31 -31.99
C GLU A 56 5.43 -14.81 -32.19
N ASP A 57 4.65 -13.99 -31.48
CA ASP A 57 4.71 -12.53 -31.57
C ASP A 57 5.78 -11.91 -30.64
N MET A 58 6.40 -12.74 -29.81
CA MET A 58 7.43 -12.33 -28.86
C MET A 58 8.79 -12.18 -29.53
N GLY A 59 9.56 -11.17 -29.09
CA GLY A 59 10.96 -11.02 -29.44
C GLY A 59 11.85 -12.08 -28.77
N GLN A 60 13.09 -12.19 -29.23
CA GLN A 60 14.11 -13.13 -28.70
C GLN A 60 14.24 -13.08 -27.17
N ASN A 61 14.17 -11.87 -26.59
CA ASN A 61 14.18 -11.65 -25.15
C ASN A 61 13.00 -10.76 -24.79
N THR A 62 11.95 -11.33 -24.22
CA THR A 62 10.76 -10.58 -23.78
C THR A 62 10.71 -10.56 -22.25
N VAL A 63 10.44 -9.39 -21.68
CA VAL A 63 10.50 -9.17 -20.23
C VAL A 63 9.14 -8.69 -19.71
N PHE A 64 8.53 -9.47 -18.83
CA PHE A 64 7.22 -9.21 -18.25
C PHE A 64 7.28 -8.68 -16.82
N CYS A 65 6.38 -7.76 -16.52
CA CYS A 65 6.21 -7.17 -15.20
C CYS A 65 5.57 -8.18 -14.23
N ARG A 66 6.09 -8.25 -13.00
CA ARG A 66 5.44 -8.96 -11.88
C ARG A 66 5.14 -8.08 -10.67
N CYS A 67 5.59 -6.82 -10.70
CA CYS A 67 5.46 -5.90 -9.58
C CYS A 67 4.21 -5.01 -9.63
N TRP A 68 3.47 -4.99 -10.74
CA TRP A 68 2.31 -4.11 -10.95
C TRP A 68 2.61 -2.62 -10.81
N ARG A 69 3.83 -2.19 -11.16
CA ARG A 69 4.27 -0.78 -11.16
C ARG A 69 4.66 -0.27 -12.53
N SER A 70 4.73 -1.14 -13.53
CA SER A 70 5.17 -0.74 -14.86
C SER A 70 4.14 0.16 -15.54
N ASN A 71 4.62 1.22 -16.18
CA ASN A 71 3.81 2.05 -17.08
C ASN A 71 3.59 1.37 -18.45
N LYS A 72 4.32 0.30 -18.73
CA LYS A 72 4.22 -0.51 -19.96
C LYS A 72 3.66 -1.90 -19.68
N PHE A 73 2.94 -2.07 -18.58
CA PHE A 73 2.31 -3.34 -18.22
C PHE A 73 1.51 -3.89 -19.42
N PRO A 74 1.68 -5.17 -19.80
CA PRO A 74 2.30 -6.28 -19.05
C PRO A 74 3.83 -6.38 -19.11
N TYR A 75 4.50 -5.53 -19.88
CA TYR A 75 5.96 -5.56 -20.02
C TYR A 75 6.68 -4.89 -18.86
N CYS A 76 7.91 -5.28 -18.59
CA CYS A 76 8.74 -4.64 -17.58
C CYS A 76 9.42 -3.38 -18.16
N ASP A 77 9.35 -2.28 -17.43
CA ASP A 77 10.03 -1.01 -17.74
C ASP A 77 11.09 -0.63 -16.67
N GLY A 78 11.39 -1.52 -15.73
CA GLY A 78 12.32 -1.26 -14.63
C GLY A 78 11.71 -0.65 -13.37
N SER A 79 10.41 -0.32 -13.35
CA SER A 79 9.74 0.29 -12.18
C SER A 79 9.79 -0.55 -10.89
N HIS A 80 10.08 -1.85 -11.00
CA HIS A 80 10.28 -2.72 -9.83
C HIS A 80 11.46 -2.27 -8.96
N SER A 81 12.52 -1.70 -9.54
CA SER A 81 13.70 -1.26 -8.77
C SER A 81 13.35 -0.15 -7.79
N GLN A 82 12.56 0.84 -8.22
CA GLN A 82 12.09 1.92 -7.34
C GLN A 82 11.13 1.39 -6.27
N HIS A 83 10.22 0.49 -6.64
CA HIS A 83 9.32 -0.16 -5.68
C HIS A 83 10.10 -0.91 -4.60
N ASN A 84 11.09 -1.72 -4.98
CA ASN A 84 11.96 -2.44 -4.03
C ASN A 84 12.71 -1.47 -3.11
N ALA A 85 13.30 -0.41 -3.65
CA ALA A 85 14.03 0.57 -2.86
C ALA A 85 13.17 1.28 -1.81
N VAL A 86 11.91 1.60 -2.14
CA VAL A 86 11.00 2.31 -1.22
C VAL A 86 10.34 1.37 -0.20
N SER A 87 9.99 0.15 -0.62
CA SER A 87 9.24 -0.79 0.22
C SER A 87 10.10 -1.80 0.98
N GLY A 88 11.37 -1.97 0.60
CA GLY A 88 12.23 -3.06 1.10
C GLY A 88 11.91 -4.43 0.48
N ASP A 89 11.12 -4.45 -0.60
CA ASP A 89 10.74 -5.66 -1.34
C ASP A 89 11.86 -6.16 -2.27
N ASN A 90 11.70 -7.34 -2.85
CA ASN A 90 12.70 -8.01 -3.70
C ASN A 90 12.12 -8.60 -5.00
N VAL A 91 11.02 -8.04 -5.50
CA VAL A 91 10.39 -8.52 -6.74
C VAL A 91 11.22 -8.18 -7.98
N GLY A 92 11.09 -9.02 -9.02
CA GLY A 92 11.74 -8.83 -10.31
C GLY A 92 10.87 -9.31 -11.48
N PRO A 93 11.27 -9.02 -12.72
CA PRO A 93 10.50 -9.43 -13.90
C PRO A 93 10.53 -10.94 -14.13
N LEU A 94 9.71 -11.41 -15.07
CA LEU A 94 9.86 -12.69 -15.75
C LEU A 94 10.50 -12.44 -17.12
N ILE A 95 11.59 -13.16 -17.44
CA ILE A 95 12.26 -13.06 -18.74
C ILE A 95 11.99 -14.35 -19.49
N ILE A 96 11.42 -14.25 -20.69
CA ILE A 96 11.22 -15.36 -21.61
C ILE A 96 12.18 -15.19 -22.77
N ILE A 97 12.99 -16.23 -23.00
CA ILE A 97 13.99 -16.29 -24.06
C ILE A 97 13.51 -17.34 -25.07
N LYS A 98 13.39 -16.95 -26.35
CA LYS A 98 13.04 -17.89 -27.42
C LYS A 98 14.30 -18.64 -27.84
N SER A 99 14.28 -19.97 -27.72
CA SER A 99 15.36 -20.86 -28.17
C SER A 99 15.18 -21.31 -29.61
#